data_AF-A0A8H2JES8-F1
#
_entry.id   AF-A0A8H2JES8-F1
#
_cell.length_a   1.000
_cell.length_b   1.000
_cell.length_c   1.000
_cell.angle_alpha   90.00
_cell.angle_beta   90.00
_cell.angle_gamma   90.00
#
_symmetry.space_group_name_H-M   'P 1'
#
loop_
_entity.id
_entity.type
_entity.pdbx_description
1 polymer ?
#
loop_
_entity_poly.entity_id
_entity_poly.type
_entity_poly.pdbx_seq_one_letter_code
_entity_poly.pdbx_strand_id
1 'polypeptide(L)'
;MLYFGVLDVIVLLFAIVDIACADDHEVRGLPRLLWIFIVLLLPLIGSIAWFIAGRPAAVVPRNRTPNARRFPEYDKPGRFIPEDPAADEEFLQRCQERAEQQRQAAKRQRAQDDPPNNDAADQDRPAASPAPSTIRLASPAEGTAATMTDSSTQHEGLADLIRERLVCGFWPYDDVRESVREHIDDDSDITADTAIALLDSMWDQRIAEQQSWPETGDFGRLQQMFAQLEAEGILGRMCFMCCNNCAFDAIDDERTPTDDAGAAYPYREWAYVYFHAQDADRLGAPDPLLYLAYSAWTHHSRLPQDLVDAAQSGDGAARRESVERSEVLLGEQIVAAATRCGLTPQWSGSRHERIALQIRDWRKPLPPRAA
;
A
#
# COMPACT_ATOMS: atom_id res chain seq x y z
N MET A 1 45.22 -9.49 -7.26
CA MET A 1 45.38 -8.12 -6.72
C MET A 1 44.10 -7.30 -6.87
N LEU A 2 43.48 -7.22 -8.07
CA LEU A 2 42.22 -6.48 -8.25
C LEU A 2 41.02 -7.05 -7.45
N TYR A 3 40.92 -8.38 -7.33
CA TYR A 3 39.84 -9.04 -6.61
C TYR A 3 39.79 -8.74 -5.11
N PHE A 4 40.94 -8.55 -4.45
CA PHE A 4 40.98 -8.23 -3.03
C PHE A 4 40.47 -6.80 -2.76
N GLY A 5 40.83 -5.84 -3.62
CA GLY A 5 40.32 -4.47 -3.50
C GLY A 5 38.82 -4.35 -3.78
N VAL A 6 38.29 -5.12 -4.73
CA VAL A 6 36.84 -5.18 -4.99
C VAL A 6 36.10 -5.80 -3.80
N LEU A 7 36.63 -6.87 -3.22
CA LEU A 7 36.04 -7.49 -2.03
C LEU A 7 36.04 -6.54 -0.83
N ASP A 8 37.14 -5.82 -0.58
CA ASP A 8 37.25 -4.85 0.51
C ASP A 8 36.24 -3.71 0.35
N VAL A 9 36.05 -3.21 -0.87
CA VAL A 9 35.06 -2.16 -1.16
C VAL A 9 33.63 -2.67 -0.97
N ILE A 10 33.32 -3.89 -1.41
CA ILE A 10 31.99 -4.49 -1.21
C ILE A 10 31.70 -4.66 0.28
N VAL A 11 32.67 -5.15 1.06
CA VAL A 11 32.52 -5.32 2.51
C VAL A 11 32.37 -3.96 3.21
N LEU A 12 33.13 -2.95 2.78
CA LEU A 12 33.03 -1.59 3.31
C LEU A 12 31.65 -0.98 3.04
N LEU A 13 31.16 -1.08 1.80
CA LEU A 13 29.84 -0.56 1.42
C LEU A 13 28.72 -1.27 2.19
N PHE A 14 28.82 -2.59 2.32
CA PHE A 14 27.86 -3.38 3.09
C PHE A 14 27.84 -2.95 4.56
N ALA A 15 29.00 -2.77 5.19
CA ALA A 15 29.09 -2.31 6.57
C ALA A 15 28.53 -0.88 6.76
N ILE A 16 28.75 0.02 5.80
CA ILE A 16 28.22 1.40 5.86
C ILE A 16 26.69 1.41 5.75
N VAL A 17 26.13 0.63 4.81
CA VAL A 17 24.67 0.51 4.65
C VAL A 17 24.04 -0.10 5.91
N ASP A 18 24.66 -1.13 6.49
CA ASP A 18 24.21 -1.78 7.71
C ASP A 18 24.21 -0.82 8.92
N ILE A 19 25.22 0.04 9.04
CA ILE A 19 25.28 1.08 10.09
C ILE A 19 24.25 2.20 9.85
N ALA A 20 24.03 2.59 8.60
CA ALA A 20 23.08 3.65 8.26
C ALA A 20 21.63 3.21 8.56
N CYS A 21 21.32 1.93 8.35
CA CYS A 21 20.00 1.35 8.61
C CYS A 21 19.77 0.93 10.07
N ALA A 22 20.80 0.86 10.92
CA ALA A 22 20.66 0.50 12.34
C ALA A 22 20.12 1.67 13.18
N ASP A 23 19.15 1.41 14.07
CA ASP A 23 18.52 2.44 14.92
C ASP A 23 19.45 2.97 16.05
N ASP A 24 19.43 4.28 16.31
CA ASP A 24 20.36 4.98 17.21
C ASP A 24 20.33 4.50 18.67
N HIS A 25 19.24 3.86 19.07
CA HIS A 25 18.99 3.45 20.45
C HIS A 25 19.36 1.99 20.73
N GLU A 26 19.77 1.22 19.71
CA GLU A 26 20.10 -0.21 19.85
C GLU A 26 21.59 -0.53 19.66
N VAL A 27 22.40 0.47 19.29
CA VAL A 27 23.85 0.31 19.10
C VAL A 27 24.57 0.39 20.45
N ARG A 28 25.26 -0.69 20.84
CA ARG A 28 25.98 -0.73 22.13
C ARG A 28 27.19 0.21 22.13
N GLY A 29 27.25 1.07 23.14
CA GLY A 29 28.48 1.65 23.68
C GLY A 29 29.02 2.93 23.02
N LEU A 30 28.66 3.28 21.78
CA LEU A 30 29.12 4.50 21.09
C LEU A 30 28.05 5.05 20.11
N PRO A 31 27.98 6.39 19.88
CA PRO A 31 27.05 7.00 18.92
C PRO A 31 27.27 6.52 17.47
N ARG A 32 26.19 6.37 16.68
CA ARG A 32 26.19 5.84 15.30
C ARG A 32 27.24 6.50 14.38
N LEU A 33 27.38 7.82 14.47
CA LEU A 33 28.34 8.57 13.67
C LEU A 33 29.79 8.13 13.93
N LEU A 34 30.12 7.73 15.16
CA LEU A 34 31.47 7.33 15.52
C LEU A 34 31.84 5.96 14.91
N TRP A 35 30.86 5.05 14.76
CA TRP A 35 31.07 3.77 14.07
C TRP A 35 31.33 3.97 12.57
N ILE A 36 30.62 4.89 11.92
CA ILE A 36 30.86 5.26 10.52
C ILE A 36 32.30 5.79 10.35
N PHE A 37 32.76 6.65 11.25
CA PHE A 37 34.13 7.16 11.21
C PHE A 37 35.19 6.06 11.39
N ILE A 38 34.96 5.09 12.28
CA ILE A 38 35.90 3.97 12.51
C ILE A 38 36.01 3.08 11.26
N VAL A 39 34.87 2.77 10.63
CA VAL A 39 34.81 1.96 9.40
C VAL A 39 35.44 2.71 8.21
N LEU A 40 35.26 4.03 8.14
CA LEU A 40 35.85 4.83 7.07
C LEU A 40 37.37 4.98 7.20
N LEU A 41 37.88 5.18 8.43
CA LEU A 41 39.30 5.44 8.67
C LEU A 41 40.14 4.15 8.67
N LEU A 42 39.53 3.03 9.07
CA LEU A 42 40.19 1.72 9.13
C LEU A 42 39.28 0.65 8.49
N PRO A 43 39.20 0.57 7.15
CA PRO A 43 38.19 -0.23 6.43
C PRO A 43 38.10 -1.69 6.89
N LEU A 44 39.25 -2.36 6.99
CA LEU A 44 39.29 -3.78 7.34
C LEU A 44 38.99 -4.01 8.83
N ILE A 45 39.65 -3.24 9.70
CA ILE A 45 39.56 -3.41 11.16
C ILE A 45 38.22 -2.89 11.69
N GLY A 46 37.74 -1.77 11.16
CA GLY A 46 36.46 -1.15 11.53
C GLY A 46 35.27 -2.01 11.14
N SER A 47 35.31 -2.64 9.96
CA SER A 47 34.27 -3.60 9.55
C SER A 47 34.22 -4.80 10.50
N ILE A 48 35.38 -5.38 10.84
CA ILE A 48 35.45 -6.51 11.79
C ILE A 48 34.94 -6.10 13.18
N ALA A 49 35.32 -4.92 13.67
CA ALA A 49 34.88 -4.41 14.97
C ALA A 49 33.36 -4.15 15.02
N TRP A 50 32.77 -3.64 13.94
CA TRP A 50 31.31 -3.48 13.81
C TRP A 50 30.58 -4.81 13.95
N PHE A 51 31.02 -5.85 13.24
CA PHE A 51 30.37 -7.16 13.29
C PHE A 51 30.50 -7.88 14.63
N ILE A 52 31.55 -7.59 15.42
CA ILE A 52 31.78 -8.23 16.72
C ILE A 52 31.11 -7.46 17.87
N ALA A 53 31.14 -6.12 17.83
CA ALA A 53 30.76 -5.29 18.99
C ALA A 53 29.67 -4.25 18.70
N GLY A 54 29.49 -3.83 17.44
CA GLY A 54 28.51 -2.81 17.03
C GLY A 54 27.15 -3.36 16.62
N ARG A 55 27.11 -4.62 16.15
CA ARG A 55 25.88 -5.29 15.72
C ARG A 55 24.93 -5.53 16.91
N PRO A 56 23.66 -5.09 16.87
CA PRO A 56 22.68 -5.40 17.91
C PRO A 56 22.58 -6.93 18.05
N ALA A 57 22.54 -7.40 19.29
CA ALA A 57 22.59 -8.84 19.57
C ALA A 57 21.38 -9.54 18.95
N ALA A 58 21.61 -10.25 17.85
CA ALA A 58 20.61 -11.12 17.25
C ALA A 58 20.26 -12.23 18.26
N VAL A 59 19.05 -12.18 18.80
CA VAL A 59 18.44 -13.34 19.46
C VAL A 59 18.31 -14.43 18.40
N VAL A 60 19.04 -15.54 18.61
CA VAL A 60 19.22 -16.65 17.66
C VAL A 60 17.90 -17.43 17.44
N PRO A 61 17.61 -17.94 16.22
CA PRO A 61 16.27 -18.26 15.76
C PRO A 61 15.94 -19.77 15.83
N ARG A 62 14.65 -20.12 15.95
CA ARG A 62 14.14 -21.44 15.53
C ARG A 62 12.66 -21.40 15.14
N ASN A 63 12.41 -21.90 13.93
CA ASN A 63 11.15 -22.08 13.18
C ASN A 63 10.70 -20.91 12.29
N ARG A 64 10.71 -21.18 10.98
CA ARG A 64 10.05 -20.43 9.92
C ARG A 64 8.55 -20.33 10.23
N THR A 65 8.12 -19.16 10.65
CA THR A 65 6.76 -18.65 10.47
C THR A 65 6.85 -17.33 9.70
N PRO A 66 5.98 -17.07 8.70
CA PRO A 66 5.98 -15.86 7.88
C PRO A 66 5.47 -14.68 8.71
N ASN A 67 6.31 -14.14 9.58
CA ASN A 67 5.94 -13.04 10.45
C ASN A 67 6.34 -11.70 9.82
N ALA A 68 5.54 -11.27 8.85
CA ALA A 68 5.43 -9.88 8.41
C ALA A 68 4.45 -9.07 9.31
N ARG A 69 4.08 -9.58 10.50
CA ARG A 69 2.99 -9.04 11.33
C ARG A 69 3.45 -8.17 12.50
N ARG A 70 4.56 -7.46 12.38
CA ARG A 70 4.83 -6.35 13.30
C ARG A 70 4.83 -5.08 12.47
N PHE A 71 3.67 -4.40 12.44
CA PHE A 71 3.50 -3.09 11.82
C PHE A 71 3.88 -2.04 12.88
N PRO A 72 5.11 -1.48 12.86
CA PRO A 72 5.57 -0.52 13.87
C PRO A 72 4.79 0.81 13.82
N GLU A 73 3.94 0.97 12.81
CA GLU A 73 3.12 2.15 12.56
C GLU A 73 1.98 2.34 13.58
N TYR A 74 1.44 1.26 14.16
CA TYR A 74 0.53 1.32 15.32
C TYR A 74 1.23 1.74 16.62
N ASP A 75 2.56 1.60 16.66
CA ASP A 75 3.42 1.92 17.81
C ASP A 75 4.13 3.27 17.65
N LYS A 76 3.78 4.11 16.66
CA LYS A 76 4.36 5.46 16.52
C LYS A 76 3.98 6.35 17.71
N PRO A 77 4.95 6.87 18.49
CA PRO A 77 4.70 7.99 19.39
C PRO A 77 4.33 9.20 18.53
N GLY A 78 3.16 9.81 18.78
CA GLY A 78 2.64 10.88 17.94
C GLY A 78 1.23 10.67 17.41
N ARG A 79 0.47 9.68 17.92
CA ARG A 79 -1.00 9.71 17.87
C ARG A 79 -1.44 11.10 18.34
N PHE A 80 -1.91 11.92 17.42
CA PHE A 80 -2.49 13.20 17.77
C PHE A 80 -3.80 12.90 18.48
N ILE A 81 -3.75 12.94 19.82
CA ILE A 81 -4.95 12.99 20.62
C ILE A 81 -5.07 14.46 20.99
N PRO A 82 -6.07 15.20 20.46
CA PRO A 82 -6.22 16.61 20.76
C PRO A 82 -6.19 16.82 22.28
N GLU A 83 -5.18 17.55 22.76
CA GLU A 83 -5.07 17.96 24.16
C GLU A 83 -5.86 19.26 24.39
N ASP A 84 -6.06 20.06 23.33
CA ASP A 84 -6.73 21.36 23.30
C ASP A 84 -7.27 21.65 21.87
N PRO A 85 -8.49 22.23 21.72
CA PRO A 85 -9.00 22.78 20.47
C PRO A 85 -8.02 23.60 19.60
N ALA A 86 -7.11 24.37 20.20
CA ALA A 86 -6.14 25.16 19.44
C ALA A 86 -5.07 24.30 18.73
N ALA A 87 -4.64 23.21 19.37
CA ALA A 87 -3.69 22.27 18.78
C ALA A 87 -4.35 21.45 17.65
N ASP A 88 -5.65 21.19 17.78
CA ASP A 88 -6.47 20.53 16.75
C ASP A 88 -6.55 21.41 15.50
N GLU A 89 -6.82 22.70 15.66
CA GLU A 89 -6.88 23.65 14.55
C GLU A 89 -5.53 23.76 13.80
N GLU A 90 -4.39 23.82 14.50
CA GLU A 90 -3.06 23.82 13.88
C GLU A 90 -2.71 22.50 13.18
N PHE A 91 -3.21 21.37 13.67
CA PHE A 91 -3.04 20.08 13.02
C PHE A 91 -3.86 20.01 11.72
N LEU A 92 -5.13 20.43 11.78
CA LEU A 92 -6.03 20.51 10.62
C LEU A 92 -5.50 21.44 9.53
N GLN A 93 -4.94 22.60 9.90
CA GLN A 93 -4.31 23.52 8.94
C GLN A 93 -3.14 22.85 8.20
N ARG A 94 -2.26 22.13 8.92
CA ARG A 94 -1.13 21.41 8.32
C ARG A 94 -1.59 20.27 7.40
N CYS A 95 -2.69 19.61 7.74
CA CYS A 95 -3.29 18.59 6.88
C CYS A 95 -3.85 19.20 5.58
N GLN A 96 -4.60 20.31 5.68
CA GLN A 96 -5.12 21.04 4.53
C GLN A 96 -4.01 21.53 3.60
N GLU A 97 -2.95 22.14 4.15
CA GLU A 97 -1.80 22.58 3.37
C GLU A 97 -1.12 21.43 2.61
N ARG A 98 -0.97 20.26 3.24
CA ARG A 98 -0.37 19.08 2.60
C ARG A 98 -1.27 18.49 1.52
N ALA A 99 -2.58 18.42 1.75
CA ALA A 99 -3.56 17.97 0.76
C ALA A 99 -3.59 18.89 -0.47
N GLU A 100 -3.49 20.21 -0.27
CA GLU A 100 -3.37 21.17 -1.35
C GLU A 100 -2.05 21.04 -2.12
N GLN A 101 -0.93 20.84 -1.42
CA GLN A 101 0.37 20.61 -2.06
C GLN A 101 0.36 19.36 -2.95
N GLN A 102 -0.27 18.27 -2.52
CA GLN A 102 -0.43 17.07 -3.34
C GLN A 102 -1.32 17.31 -4.56
N ARG A 103 -2.46 18.00 -4.39
CA ARG A 103 -3.33 18.39 -5.51
C ARG A 103 -2.59 19.26 -6.52
N GLN A 104 -1.75 20.19 -6.05
CA GLN A 104 -0.95 21.05 -6.92
C GLN A 104 0.18 20.27 -7.62
N ALA A 105 0.86 19.36 -6.92
CA ALA A 105 1.90 18.52 -7.50
C ALA A 105 1.35 17.61 -8.61
N ALA A 106 0.21 16.96 -8.37
CA ALA A 106 -0.47 16.14 -9.37
C ALA A 106 -0.92 16.95 -10.59
N LYS A 107 -1.39 18.19 -10.39
CA LYS A 107 -1.70 19.11 -11.51
C LYS A 107 -0.46 19.53 -12.29
N ARG A 108 0.66 19.76 -11.61
CA ARG A 108 1.93 20.16 -12.25
C ARG A 108 2.55 19.02 -13.06
N GLN A 109 2.51 17.79 -12.56
CA GLN A 109 2.92 16.60 -13.30
C GLN A 109 2.09 16.45 -14.58
N ARG A 110 0.75 16.46 -14.46
CA ARG A 110 -0.15 16.39 -15.63
C ARG A 110 0.08 17.49 -16.67
N ALA A 111 0.46 18.69 -16.24
CA ALA A 111 0.74 19.80 -17.16
C ALA A 111 2.14 19.75 -17.80
N GLN A 112 3.08 18.99 -17.23
CA GLN A 112 4.41 18.78 -17.80
C GLN A 112 4.44 17.62 -18.79
N ASP A 113 3.57 16.62 -18.61
CA ASP A 113 3.51 15.40 -19.43
C ASP A 113 2.65 15.54 -20.71
N ASP A 114 1.97 16.68 -20.91
CA ASP A 114 1.16 16.97 -22.09
C ASP A 114 1.99 17.82 -23.10
N PRO A 115 2.57 17.23 -24.18
CA PRO A 115 3.31 18.01 -25.17
C PRO A 115 2.34 18.88 -26.00
N PRO A 116 2.72 20.11 -26.38
CA PRO A 116 1.87 20.95 -27.22
C PRO A 116 1.71 20.33 -28.61
N ASN A 117 0.47 19.97 -28.96
CA ASN A 117 0.12 19.55 -30.32
C ASN A 117 0.43 20.69 -31.30
N ASN A 118 1.24 20.40 -32.32
CA ASN A 118 1.66 21.34 -33.34
C ASN A 118 1.37 20.80 -34.75
N ASP A 119 0.08 20.66 -35.06
CA ASP A 119 -0.48 20.25 -36.36
C ASP A 119 -0.31 21.31 -37.49
N ALA A 120 0.75 22.13 -37.47
CA ALA A 120 0.90 23.28 -38.38
C ALA A 120 2.20 23.31 -39.20
N ALA A 121 2.93 22.21 -39.32
CA ALA A 121 4.18 22.19 -40.09
C ALA A 121 4.45 20.86 -40.82
N ASP A 122 3.49 20.37 -41.62
CA ASP A 122 3.74 19.31 -42.62
C ASP A 122 3.04 19.62 -43.95
N GLN A 123 3.44 20.72 -44.59
CA GLN A 123 3.02 21.04 -45.96
C GLN A 123 4.19 21.34 -46.92
N ASP A 124 5.44 21.15 -46.50
CA ASP A 124 6.58 21.49 -47.35
C ASP A 124 7.67 20.40 -47.30
N ARG A 125 7.45 19.36 -48.10
CA ARG A 125 8.47 18.37 -48.46
C ARG A 125 8.94 18.66 -49.89
N PRO A 126 10.24 18.59 -50.20
CA PRO A 126 10.68 18.15 -51.51
C PRO A 126 11.29 16.75 -51.44
N ALA A 127 10.94 15.94 -52.43
CA ALA A 127 11.37 14.55 -52.59
C ALA A 127 12.79 14.43 -53.18
N ALA A 128 13.54 13.40 -52.76
CA ALA A 128 14.69 12.89 -53.49
C ALA A 128 14.79 11.35 -53.34
N SER A 129 15.24 10.72 -54.42
CA SER A 129 15.17 9.28 -54.75
C SER A 129 16.55 8.58 -54.57
N PRO A 130 16.83 7.31 -54.98
CA PRO A 130 17.15 6.20 -54.06
C PRO A 130 18.55 5.53 -54.21
N ALA A 131 18.80 4.53 -53.32
CA ALA A 131 19.73 3.36 -53.38
C ALA A 131 21.22 3.57 -52.93
N PRO A 132 21.99 2.51 -52.49
CA PRO A 132 21.77 1.08 -52.74
C PRO A 132 21.96 0.08 -51.57
N SER A 133 21.48 -1.14 -51.84
CA SER A 133 21.55 -2.36 -51.04
C SER A 133 22.97 -2.90 -50.85
N THR A 134 23.23 -3.49 -49.68
CA THR A 134 24.24 -4.55 -49.50
C THR A 134 23.60 -5.77 -48.83
N ILE A 135 23.71 -6.91 -49.51
CA ILE A 135 23.31 -8.25 -49.04
C ILE A 135 24.51 -8.88 -48.33
N ARG A 136 24.21 -9.72 -47.30
CA ARG A 136 24.88 -10.98 -46.84
C ARG A 136 25.16 -10.93 -45.33
N LEU A 137 24.94 -11.97 -44.51
CA LEU A 137 24.69 -13.39 -44.71
C LEU A 137 24.08 -13.95 -43.39
N ALA A 138 23.19 -14.95 -43.46
CA ALA A 138 22.65 -15.66 -42.30
C ALA A 138 23.51 -16.87 -41.88
N SER A 139 23.57 -17.15 -40.57
CA SER A 139 23.93 -18.45 -39.96
C SER A 139 23.48 -18.51 -38.48
N PRO A 140 23.25 -19.71 -37.90
CA PRO A 140 21.88 -20.10 -37.55
C PRO A 140 21.61 -20.30 -36.05
N ALA A 141 20.33 -20.12 -35.69
CA ALA A 141 19.53 -20.95 -34.78
C ALA A 141 20.06 -21.32 -33.37
N GLU A 142 20.67 -20.39 -32.65
CA GLU A 142 20.82 -20.49 -31.18
C GLU A 142 20.07 -19.41 -30.39
N GLY A 143 19.63 -18.31 -31.03
CA GLY A 143 18.89 -17.23 -30.36
C GLY A 143 17.38 -17.49 -30.22
N THR A 144 16.78 -18.30 -31.09
CA THR A 144 15.32 -18.39 -31.19
C THR A 144 14.67 -19.06 -29.99
N ALA A 145 15.31 -20.06 -29.39
CA ALA A 145 14.75 -20.76 -28.23
C ALA A 145 14.84 -19.93 -26.94
N ALA A 146 15.95 -19.20 -26.72
CA ALA A 146 16.11 -18.34 -25.55
C ALA A 146 15.19 -17.10 -25.63
N THR A 147 15.14 -16.43 -26.78
CA THR A 147 14.23 -15.29 -27.02
C THR A 147 12.77 -15.70 -27.00
N MET A 148 12.40 -16.88 -27.54
CA MET A 148 11.01 -17.36 -27.44
C MET A 148 10.59 -17.69 -26.00
N THR A 149 11.50 -18.23 -25.18
CA THR A 149 11.21 -18.53 -23.77
C THR A 149 11.05 -17.25 -22.96
N ASP A 150 11.92 -16.26 -23.20
CA ASP A 150 11.86 -14.95 -22.55
C ASP A 150 10.60 -14.17 -22.93
N SER A 151 10.30 -14.07 -24.23
CA SER A 151 9.07 -13.45 -24.74
C SER A 151 7.80 -14.14 -24.19
N SER A 152 7.77 -15.47 -24.13
CA SER A 152 6.63 -16.18 -23.53
C SER A 152 6.45 -15.89 -22.04
N THR A 153 7.56 -15.70 -21.32
CA THR A 153 7.55 -15.35 -19.89
C THR A 153 7.06 -13.92 -19.67
N GLN A 154 7.46 -12.98 -20.54
CA GLN A 154 6.97 -11.60 -20.51
C GLN A 154 5.45 -11.54 -20.77
N HIS A 155 4.94 -12.30 -21.75
CA HIS A 155 3.51 -12.35 -22.05
C HIS A 155 2.70 -12.96 -20.89
N GLU A 156 3.22 -14.01 -20.25
CA GLU A 156 2.59 -14.62 -19.08
C GLU A 156 2.59 -13.64 -17.89
N GLY A 157 3.70 -12.95 -17.63
CA GLY A 157 3.80 -11.94 -16.59
C GLY A 157 2.82 -10.76 -16.79
N LEU A 158 2.70 -10.27 -18.02
CA LEU A 158 1.71 -9.24 -18.36
C LEU A 158 0.28 -9.73 -18.16
N ALA A 159 -0.04 -10.95 -18.60
CA ALA A 159 -1.35 -11.55 -18.41
C ALA A 159 -1.68 -11.72 -16.91
N ASP A 160 -0.70 -12.08 -16.08
CA ASP A 160 -0.86 -12.21 -14.63
C ASP A 160 -1.16 -10.85 -13.99
N LEU A 161 -0.40 -9.81 -14.33
CA LEU A 161 -0.65 -8.43 -13.89
C LEU A 161 -2.06 -7.96 -14.25
N ILE A 162 -2.49 -8.17 -15.51
CA ILE A 162 -3.84 -7.81 -15.96
C ILE A 162 -4.87 -8.59 -15.14
N ARG A 163 -4.69 -9.91 -15.00
CA ARG A 163 -5.64 -10.77 -14.27
C ARG A 163 -5.80 -10.31 -12.82
N GLU A 164 -4.71 -10.02 -12.13
CA GLU A 164 -4.75 -9.54 -10.75
C GLU A 164 -5.56 -8.24 -10.64
N ARG A 165 -5.33 -7.27 -11.53
CA ARG A 165 -6.06 -6.00 -11.57
C ARG A 165 -7.57 -6.20 -11.84
N LEU A 166 -7.91 -7.06 -12.79
CA LEU A 166 -9.31 -7.33 -13.16
C LEU A 166 -10.07 -8.11 -12.08
N VAL A 167 -9.42 -9.06 -11.39
CA VAL A 167 -10.05 -9.86 -10.34
C VAL A 167 -10.46 -8.98 -9.15
N CYS A 168 -9.58 -8.07 -8.74
CA CYS A 168 -9.86 -7.13 -7.66
C CYS A 168 -11.09 -6.26 -7.96
N GLY A 169 -11.19 -5.76 -9.20
CA GLY A 169 -12.36 -5.08 -9.74
C GLY A 169 -12.57 -3.64 -9.27
N PHE A 170 -11.56 -2.98 -8.68
CA PHE A 170 -11.68 -1.59 -8.19
C PHE A 170 -11.29 -0.53 -9.23
N TRP A 171 -10.45 -0.87 -10.20
CA TRP A 171 -9.90 0.10 -11.15
C TRP A 171 -10.76 0.25 -12.41
N PRO A 172 -11.05 1.48 -12.84
CA PRO A 172 -11.56 1.78 -14.17
C PRO A 172 -10.64 1.24 -15.27
N TYR A 173 -11.19 1.06 -16.47
CA TYR A 173 -10.43 0.57 -17.63
C TYR A 173 -9.18 1.41 -17.91
N ASP A 174 -9.31 2.75 -17.86
CA ASP A 174 -8.20 3.64 -18.19
C ASP A 174 -7.02 3.50 -17.21
N ASP A 175 -7.29 3.31 -15.92
CA ASP A 175 -6.27 3.10 -14.88
C ASP A 175 -5.56 1.74 -15.07
N VAL A 176 -6.30 0.70 -15.46
CA VAL A 176 -5.70 -0.61 -15.78
C VAL A 176 -4.86 -0.52 -17.05
N ARG A 177 -5.32 0.22 -18.06
CA ARG A 177 -4.57 0.47 -19.30
C ARG A 177 -3.28 1.23 -19.03
N GLU A 178 -3.30 2.22 -18.15
CA GLU A 178 -2.11 2.95 -17.73
C GLU A 178 -1.11 2.01 -17.04
N SER A 179 -1.59 1.20 -16.08
CA SER A 179 -0.76 0.18 -15.41
C SER A 179 -0.14 -0.82 -16.39
N VAL A 180 -0.87 -1.22 -17.43
CA VAL A 180 -0.36 -2.10 -18.50
C VAL A 180 0.74 -1.43 -19.31
N ARG A 181 0.59 -0.13 -19.63
CA ARG A 181 1.60 0.62 -20.38
C ARG A 181 2.88 0.81 -19.57
N GLU A 182 2.75 1.15 -18.28
CA GLU A 182 3.89 1.31 -17.38
C GLU A 182 4.65 0.00 -17.13
N HIS A 183 3.99 -1.14 -17.29
CA HIS A 183 4.63 -2.45 -17.13
C HIS A 183 5.50 -2.85 -18.34
N ILE A 184 5.27 -2.23 -19.50
CA ILE A 184 6.03 -2.51 -20.72
C ILE A 184 7.23 -1.57 -20.72
N ASP A 185 8.43 -2.13 -20.60
CA ASP A 185 9.69 -1.39 -20.76
C ASP A 185 10.06 -1.23 -22.25
N ASP A 186 10.95 -0.29 -22.56
CA ASP A 186 11.45 -0.05 -23.93
C ASP A 186 12.16 -1.29 -24.52
N ASP A 187 12.68 -2.16 -23.65
CA ASP A 187 13.35 -3.43 -24.00
C ASP A 187 12.36 -4.63 -24.08
N SER A 188 11.06 -4.42 -23.91
CA SER A 188 10.03 -5.46 -23.98
C SER A 188 9.79 -5.95 -25.42
N ASP A 189 9.66 -7.27 -25.60
CA ASP A 189 9.24 -7.86 -26.88
C ASP A 189 7.74 -7.60 -27.18
N ILE A 190 7.00 -7.05 -26.21
CA ILE A 190 5.57 -6.77 -26.29
C ILE A 190 5.35 -5.31 -26.69
N THR A 191 4.70 -5.08 -27.83
CA THR A 191 4.29 -3.73 -28.23
C THR A 191 3.11 -3.23 -27.40
N ALA A 192 3.01 -1.91 -27.23
CA ALA A 192 1.86 -1.29 -26.55
C ALA A 192 0.51 -1.73 -27.16
N ASP A 193 0.40 -1.83 -28.48
CA ASP A 193 -0.82 -2.29 -29.15
C ASP A 193 -1.17 -3.75 -28.81
N THR A 194 -0.16 -4.63 -28.73
CA THR A 194 -0.35 -6.04 -28.37
C THR A 194 -0.81 -6.18 -26.93
N ALA A 195 -0.22 -5.41 -26.02
CA ALA A 195 -0.60 -5.39 -24.61
C ALA A 195 -2.00 -4.83 -24.37
N ILE A 196 -2.39 -3.77 -25.09
CA ILE A 196 -3.73 -3.20 -25.03
C ILE A 196 -4.75 -4.20 -25.59
N ALA A 197 -4.44 -4.87 -26.71
CA ALA A 197 -5.32 -5.90 -27.26
C ALA A 197 -5.51 -7.09 -26.29
N LEU A 198 -4.47 -7.46 -25.55
CA LEU A 198 -4.56 -8.46 -24.48
C LEU A 198 -5.47 -7.98 -23.34
N LEU A 199 -5.31 -6.74 -22.89
CA LEU A 199 -6.18 -6.13 -21.88
C LEU A 199 -7.64 -6.11 -22.33
N ASP A 200 -7.94 -5.62 -23.54
CA ASP A 200 -9.30 -5.58 -24.09
C ASP A 200 -9.93 -6.98 -24.11
N SER A 201 -9.19 -7.98 -24.60
CA SER A 201 -9.62 -9.39 -24.62
C SER A 201 -9.95 -9.93 -23.23
N MET A 202 -9.06 -9.70 -22.25
CA MET A 202 -9.25 -10.17 -20.87
C MET A 202 -10.37 -9.42 -20.14
N TRP A 203 -10.54 -8.13 -20.44
CA TRP A 203 -11.65 -7.32 -19.93
C TRP A 203 -12.99 -7.86 -20.43
N ASP A 204 -13.12 -8.11 -21.73
CA ASP A 204 -14.34 -8.66 -22.32
C ASP A 204 -14.65 -10.06 -21.80
N GLN A 205 -13.63 -10.91 -21.63
CA GLN A 205 -13.77 -12.21 -20.99
C GLN A 205 -14.31 -12.08 -19.56
N ARG A 206 -13.80 -11.12 -18.80
CA ARG A 206 -14.25 -10.85 -17.43
C ARG A 206 -15.70 -10.36 -17.40
N ILE A 207 -16.09 -9.47 -18.31
CA ILE A 207 -17.48 -9.01 -18.45
C ILE A 207 -18.41 -10.18 -18.82
N ALA A 208 -18.01 -11.06 -19.72
CA ALA A 208 -18.79 -12.24 -20.08
C ALA A 208 -18.93 -13.22 -18.89
N GLU A 209 -17.86 -13.45 -18.14
CA GLU A 209 -17.89 -14.24 -16.90
C GLU A 209 -18.86 -13.66 -15.88
N GLN A 210 -18.84 -12.34 -15.67
CA GLN A 210 -19.71 -11.63 -14.74
C GLN A 210 -21.21 -11.85 -15.00
N GLN A 211 -21.61 -12.03 -16.27
CA GLN A 211 -23.00 -12.28 -16.64
C GLN A 211 -23.51 -13.64 -16.14
N SER A 212 -22.61 -14.59 -15.88
CA SER A 212 -22.95 -15.93 -15.38
C SER A 212 -23.07 -16.01 -13.86
N TRP A 213 -22.67 -14.96 -13.14
CA TRP A 213 -22.62 -14.99 -11.69
C TRP A 213 -24.02 -14.90 -11.06
N PRO A 214 -24.41 -15.84 -10.19
CA PRO A 214 -25.68 -15.76 -9.46
C PRO A 214 -25.65 -14.71 -8.33
N GLU A 215 -24.46 -14.43 -7.80
CA GLU A 215 -24.21 -13.46 -6.72
C GLU A 215 -22.78 -12.95 -6.77
N THR A 216 -22.47 -11.94 -5.95
CA THR A 216 -21.14 -11.33 -5.81
C THR A 216 -20.25 -11.98 -4.73
N GLY A 217 -20.66 -13.12 -4.18
CA GLY A 217 -19.85 -13.93 -3.26
C GLY A 217 -19.34 -13.13 -2.05
N ASP A 218 -18.05 -13.28 -1.74
CA ASP A 218 -17.42 -12.60 -0.60
C ASP A 218 -17.39 -11.06 -0.76
N PHE A 219 -17.42 -10.53 -1.99
CA PHE A 219 -17.55 -9.07 -2.19
C PHE A 219 -18.92 -8.59 -1.69
N GLY A 220 -20.01 -9.29 -2.03
CA GLY A 220 -21.35 -8.97 -1.55
C GLY A 220 -21.47 -9.07 -0.03
N ARG A 221 -20.86 -10.09 0.58
CA ARG A 221 -20.80 -10.27 2.04
C ARG A 221 -20.01 -9.15 2.71
N LEU A 222 -18.91 -8.71 2.10
CA LEU A 222 -18.12 -7.57 2.57
C LEU A 222 -18.92 -6.27 2.51
N GLN A 223 -19.68 -6.04 1.44
CA GLN A 223 -20.56 -4.87 1.34
C GLN A 223 -21.62 -4.85 2.43
N GLN A 224 -22.25 -6.00 2.71
CA GLN A 224 -23.21 -6.14 3.80
C GLN A 224 -22.58 -5.86 5.17
N MET A 225 -21.36 -6.37 5.40
CA MET A 225 -20.62 -6.14 6.64
C MET A 225 -20.34 -4.64 6.85
N PHE A 226 -19.83 -3.94 5.83
CA PHE A 226 -19.55 -2.51 5.92
C PHE A 226 -20.83 -1.70 6.14
N ALA A 227 -21.91 -2.00 5.42
CA ALA A 227 -23.21 -1.34 5.62
C ALA A 227 -23.77 -1.56 7.03
N GLN A 228 -23.59 -2.75 7.62
CA GLN A 228 -23.96 -3.00 9.00
C GLN A 228 -23.13 -2.15 9.97
N LEU A 229 -21.81 -2.10 9.81
CA LEU A 229 -20.93 -1.32 10.68
C LEU A 229 -21.23 0.18 10.60
N GLU A 230 -21.55 0.70 9.41
CA GLU A 230 -21.98 2.09 9.20
C GLU A 230 -23.32 2.43 9.87
N ALA A 231 -24.25 1.47 9.91
CA ALA A 231 -25.50 1.62 10.66
C ALA A 231 -25.25 1.67 12.19
N GLU A 232 -24.15 1.07 12.66
CA GLU A 232 -23.69 1.05 14.05
C GLU A 232 -22.77 2.24 14.39
N GLY A 233 -22.63 3.23 13.49
CA GLY A 233 -21.83 4.43 13.70
C GLY A 233 -20.33 4.23 13.49
N ILE A 234 -19.92 3.18 12.76
CA ILE A 234 -18.53 2.93 12.39
C ILE A 234 -18.34 3.31 10.91
N LEU A 235 -17.49 4.28 10.64
CA LEU A 235 -17.19 4.75 9.29
C LEU A 235 -16.48 3.65 8.48
N GLY A 236 -17.11 3.18 7.39
CA GLY A 236 -16.58 2.15 6.52
C GLY A 236 -16.04 2.70 5.20
N ARG A 237 -14.82 2.32 4.78
CA ARG A 237 -14.34 2.59 3.41
C ARG A 237 -13.66 1.40 2.76
N MET A 238 -13.99 1.13 1.49
CA MET A 238 -13.40 0.05 0.69
C MET A 238 -12.44 0.61 -0.36
N CYS A 239 -11.27 0.00 -0.52
CA CYS A 239 -10.24 0.44 -1.47
C CYS A 239 -9.96 1.95 -1.35
N PHE A 240 -9.81 2.42 -0.11
CA PHE A 240 -9.70 3.84 0.22
C PHE A 240 -8.26 4.29 0.28
N MET A 241 -7.92 5.29 -0.54
CA MET A 241 -6.56 5.79 -0.72
C MET A 241 -5.58 4.70 -1.19
N CYS A 242 -4.36 5.11 -1.57
CA CYS A 242 -3.40 4.17 -2.15
C CYS A 242 -2.77 3.23 -1.10
N CYS A 243 -2.47 3.74 0.10
CA CYS A 243 -1.79 3.01 1.17
C CYS A 243 -2.32 3.39 2.56
N ASN A 244 -1.88 2.66 3.59
CA ASN A 244 -2.30 2.84 4.98
C ASN A 244 -2.08 4.28 5.50
N ASN A 245 -0.93 4.89 5.20
CA ASN A 245 -0.63 6.25 5.66
C ASN A 245 -1.54 7.29 5.01
N CYS A 246 -1.76 7.20 3.70
CA CYS A 246 -2.67 8.12 3.01
C CYS A 246 -4.11 7.94 3.49
N ALA A 247 -4.53 6.70 3.78
CA ALA A 247 -5.84 6.44 4.35
C ALA A 247 -5.98 7.02 5.76
N PHE A 248 -4.96 6.84 6.61
CA PHE A 248 -4.95 7.40 7.96
C PHE A 248 -5.03 8.94 7.96
N ASP A 249 -4.27 9.61 7.10
CA ASP A 249 -4.29 11.07 7.02
C ASP A 249 -5.65 11.61 6.51
N ALA A 250 -6.39 10.84 5.71
CA ALA A 250 -7.63 11.29 5.07
C ALA A 250 -8.92 10.85 5.78
N ILE A 251 -8.88 9.79 6.59
CA ILE A 251 -10.10 9.19 7.16
C ILE A 251 -10.82 10.12 8.13
N ASP A 252 -10.09 11.03 8.78
CA ASP A 252 -10.63 11.97 9.76
C ASP A 252 -11.63 12.95 9.12
N ASP A 253 -11.41 13.31 7.85
CA ASP A 253 -12.22 14.26 7.08
C ASP A 253 -13.55 13.63 6.58
N GLU A 254 -13.67 12.30 6.62
CA GLU A 254 -14.84 11.58 6.12
C GLU A 254 -15.99 11.50 7.14
N ARG A 255 -15.75 11.91 8.39
CA ARG A 255 -16.76 11.89 9.47
C ARG A 255 -17.88 12.90 9.20
N THR A 256 -19.08 12.54 9.62
CA THR A 256 -20.26 13.40 9.49
C THR A 256 -20.43 14.23 10.77
N PRO A 257 -20.37 15.58 10.69
CA PRO A 257 -20.66 16.43 11.84
C PRO A 257 -22.11 16.29 12.30
N THR A 258 -22.34 16.40 13.61
CA THR A 258 -23.69 16.48 14.20
C THR A 258 -24.17 17.92 14.30
N ASP A 259 -25.49 18.11 14.45
CA ASP A 259 -26.07 19.45 14.66
C ASP A 259 -25.62 20.11 15.98
N ASP A 260 -25.15 19.33 16.95
CA ASP A 260 -24.61 19.82 18.22
C ASP A 260 -23.10 20.07 18.12
N ALA A 261 -22.74 21.22 17.54
CA ALA A 261 -21.35 21.66 17.46
C ALA A 261 -20.70 21.96 18.84
N GLY A 262 -21.50 22.04 19.91
CA GLY A 262 -21.01 22.27 21.27
C GLY A 262 -20.65 20.99 22.04
N ALA A 263 -20.95 19.81 21.48
CA ALA A 263 -20.61 18.54 22.09
C ALA A 263 -19.10 18.33 22.16
N ALA A 264 -18.63 17.62 23.19
CA ALA A 264 -17.21 17.24 23.34
C ALA A 264 -16.69 16.41 22.16
N TYR A 265 -17.58 15.75 21.42
CA TYR A 265 -17.30 15.00 20.20
C TYR A 265 -18.47 15.19 19.22
N PRO A 266 -18.44 16.19 18.33
CA PRO A 266 -19.58 16.59 17.50
C PRO A 266 -19.65 15.81 16.18
N TYR A 267 -19.40 14.51 16.21
CA TYR A 267 -19.43 13.64 15.02
C TYR A 267 -20.32 12.42 15.24
N ARG A 268 -21.01 12.00 14.19
CA ARG A 268 -21.90 10.84 14.21
C ARG A 268 -21.13 9.54 14.39
N GLU A 269 -20.00 9.39 13.70
CA GLU A 269 -19.20 8.17 13.72
C GLU A 269 -18.20 8.18 14.88
N TRP A 270 -18.15 7.09 15.65
CA TRP A 270 -17.28 6.96 16.81
C TRP A 270 -15.96 6.24 16.49
N ALA A 271 -15.94 5.47 15.40
CA ALA A 271 -14.83 4.65 14.96
C ALA A 271 -14.82 4.47 13.44
N TYR A 272 -13.76 3.87 12.91
CA TYR A 272 -13.64 3.56 11.49
C TYR A 272 -13.05 2.18 11.22
N VAL A 273 -13.34 1.68 10.01
CA VAL A 273 -12.74 0.48 9.43
C VAL A 273 -12.54 0.68 7.92
N TYR A 274 -11.38 0.30 7.41
CA TYR A 274 -11.11 0.37 5.96
C TYR A 274 -10.10 -0.66 5.49
N PHE A 275 -10.00 -0.81 4.17
CA PHE A 275 -8.83 -1.36 3.48
C PHE A 275 -8.43 -0.44 2.33
N HIS A 276 -7.13 -0.33 2.05
CA HIS A 276 -6.59 0.58 1.04
C HIS A 276 -6.33 -0.14 -0.29
N ALA A 277 -5.98 0.59 -1.35
CA ALA A 277 -5.74 0.02 -2.68
C ALA A 277 -4.69 -1.11 -2.65
N GLN A 278 -3.54 -0.93 -1.98
CA GLN A 278 -2.54 -2.00 -1.87
C GLN A 278 -3.03 -3.28 -1.17
N ASP A 279 -4.05 -3.20 -0.29
CA ASP A 279 -4.67 -4.42 0.26
C ASP A 279 -5.61 -5.05 -0.78
N ALA A 280 -6.34 -4.21 -1.52
CA ALA A 280 -7.22 -4.64 -2.59
C ALA A 280 -6.45 -5.36 -3.70
N ASP A 281 -5.28 -4.87 -4.11
CA ASP A 281 -4.39 -5.49 -5.12
C ASP A 281 -4.14 -6.98 -4.85
N ARG A 282 -4.05 -7.35 -3.57
CA ARG A 282 -3.76 -8.73 -3.16
C ARG A 282 -4.92 -9.69 -3.39
N LEU A 283 -6.13 -9.19 -3.65
CA LEU A 283 -7.30 -10.02 -3.95
C LEU A 283 -7.15 -10.80 -5.26
N GLY A 284 -6.27 -10.35 -6.16
CA GLY A 284 -5.92 -11.06 -7.37
C GLY A 284 -5.04 -12.30 -7.15
N ALA A 285 -4.37 -12.39 -6.01
CA ALA A 285 -3.45 -13.48 -5.70
C ALA A 285 -4.19 -14.77 -5.28
N PRO A 286 -3.55 -15.95 -5.40
CA PRO A 286 -4.11 -17.19 -4.88
C PRO A 286 -4.33 -17.14 -3.34
N ASP A 287 -5.47 -17.63 -2.89
CA ASP A 287 -5.87 -17.72 -1.46
C ASP A 287 -5.68 -16.40 -0.67
N PRO A 288 -6.29 -15.28 -1.12
CA PRO A 288 -5.91 -13.97 -0.63
C PRO A 288 -6.46 -13.66 0.76
N LEU A 289 -5.63 -12.97 1.56
CA LEU A 289 -6.03 -12.35 2.81
C LEU A 289 -6.28 -10.85 2.60
N LEU A 290 -7.51 -10.41 2.84
CA LEU A 290 -7.86 -9.00 2.85
C LEU A 290 -7.66 -8.43 4.26
N TYR A 291 -6.76 -7.46 4.40
CA TYR A 291 -6.49 -6.84 5.70
C TYR A 291 -7.38 -5.61 5.90
N LEU A 292 -7.93 -5.46 7.10
CA LEU A 292 -8.74 -4.34 7.55
C LEU A 292 -7.96 -3.54 8.60
N ALA A 293 -7.78 -2.25 8.36
CA ALA A 293 -7.32 -1.30 9.36
C ALA A 293 -8.53 -0.71 10.10
N TYR A 294 -8.39 -0.46 11.40
CA TYR A 294 -9.47 0.08 12.22
C TYR A 294 -8.89 0.84 13.40
N SER A 295 -9.63 1.85 13.88
CA SER A 295 -9.38 2.53 15.15
C SER A 295 -10.64 3.29 15.58
N ALA A 296 -10.54 3.95 16.73
CA ALA A 296 -11.63 4.73 17.31
C ALA A 296 -11.18 6.17 17.61
N TRP A 297 -12.05 7.13 17.29
CA TRP A 297 -11.86 8.54 17.64
C TRP A 297 -12.34 8.85 19.05
N THR A 298 -13.38 8.15 19.50
CA THR A 298 -13.92 8.26 20.86
C THR A 298 -14.11 6.88 21.48
N HIS A 299 -14.45 6.88 22.77
CA HIS A 299 -14.58 5.66 23.56
C HIS A 299 -15.77 4.81 23.11
N HIS A 300 -15.62 3.48 23.22
CA HIS A 300 -16.74 2.58 23.02
C HIS A 300 -17.75 2.75 24.17
N SER A 301 -19.04 2.82 23.82
CA SER A 301 -20.18 2.88 24.76
C SER A 301 -20.28 1.76 25.81
N ARG A 302 -19.49 0.68 25.68
CA ARG A 302 -19.45 -0.45 26.63
C ARG A 302 -18.40 -0.25 27.72
N LEU A 303 -17.60 0.82 27.66
CA LEU A 303 -16.61 1.09 28.70
C LEU A 303 -17.27 1.50 30.03
N PRO A 304 -16.66 1.14 31.17
CA PRO A 304 -17.08 1.63 32.48
C PRO A 304 -17.05 3.15 32.56
N GLN A 305 -18.10 3.77 33.10
CA GLN A 305 -18.23 5.23 33.15
C GLN A 305 -17.13 5.87 34.01
N ASP A 306 -16.73 5.22 35.10
CA ASP A 306 -15.63 5.67 35.97
C ASP A 306 -14.28 5.76 35.25
N LEU A 307 -14.00 4.82 34.33
CA LEU A 307 -12.82 4.87 33.47
C LEU A 307 -12.88 6.05 32.49
N VAL A 308 -14.06 6.29 31.90
CA VAL A 308 -14.28 7.41 30.97
C VAL A 308 -14.13 8.75 31.69
N ASP A 309 -14.76 8.89 32.86
CA ASP A 309 -14.70 10.11 33.68
C ASP A 309 -13.27 10.42 34.13
N ALA A 310 -12.51 9.40 34.55
CA ALA A 310 -11.10 9.54 34.91
C ALA A 310 -10.24 9.98 33.71
N ALA A 311 -10.45 9.37 32.54
CA ALA A 311 -9.74 9.73 31.31
C ALA A 311 -10.05 11.17 30.87
N GLN A 312 -11.30 11.62 30.99
CA GLN A 312 -11.73 12.99 30.68
C GLN A 312 -11.22 14.01 31.69
N SER A 313 -11.01 13.60 32.94
CA SER A 313 -10.44 14.42 34.01
C SER A 313 -8.91 14.60 33.90
N GLY A 314 -8.29 14.05 32.86
CA GLY A 314 -6.85 14.18 32.59
C GLY A 314 -5.98 13.05 33.14
N ASP A 315 -6.56 11.95 33.65
CA ASP A 315 -5.77 10.77 34.03
C ASP A 315 -5.22 10.08 32.78
N GLY A 316 -3.90 10.19 32.57
CA GLY A 316 -3.22 9.62 31.40
C GLY A 316 -3.21 8.09 31.38
N ALA A 317 -3.26 7.40 32.52
CA ALA A 317 -3.36 5.94 32.56
C ALA A 317 -4.77 5.49 32.16
N ALA A 318 -5.80 6.12 32.72
CA ALA A 318 -7.19 5.88 32.35
C ALA A 318 -7.43 6.18 30.87
N ARG A 319 -6.84 7.26 30.32
CA ARG A 319 -6.94 7.60 28.90
C ARG A 319 -6.33 6.54 27.99
N ARG A 320 -5.14 6.02 28.32
CA ARG A 320 -4.52 4.91 27.56
C ARG A 320 -5.35 3.63 27.62
N GLU A 321 -5.84 3.28 28.80
CA GLU A 321 -6.68 2.10 29.01
C GLU A 321 -8.02 2.20 28.28
N SER A 322 -8.66 3.36 28.32
CA SER A 322 -9.91 3.64 27.58
C SER A 322 -9.73 3.46 26.08
N VAL A 323 -8.64 4.00 25.52
CA VAL A 323 -8.28 3.81 24.11
C VAL A 323 -8.07 2.33 23.78
N GLU A 324 -7.24 1.63 24.56
CA GLU A 324 -6.92 0.23 24.32
C GLU A 324 -8.15 -0.66 24.35
N ARG A 325 -8.99 -0.51 25.38
CA ARG A 325 -10.21 -1.31 25.50
C ARG A 325 -11.23 -0.95 24.42
N SER A 326 -11.35 0.31 24.02
CA SER A 326 -12.25 0.72 22.94
C SER A 326 -11.87 0.06 21.62
N GLU A 327 -10.59 0.04 21.29
CA GLU A 327 -10.10 -0.57 20.04
C GLU A 327 -10.23 -2.10 20.06
N VAL A 328 -9.97 -2.76 21.19
CA VAL A 328 -10.23 -4.21 21.31
C VAL A 328 -11.71 -4.52 21.14
N LEU A 329 -12.61 -3.78 21.81
CA LEU A 329 -14.06 -3.98 21.67
C LEU A 329 -14.56 -3.70 20.25
N LEU A 330 -13.98 -2.71 19.56
CA LEU A 330 -14.23 -2.43 18.15
C LEU A 330 -13.77 -3.60 17.27
N GLY A 331 -12.58 -4.15 17.51
CA GLY A 331 -12.06 -5.31 16.79
C GLY A 331 -12.97 -6.53 16.94
N GLU A 332 -13.45 -6.81 18.16
CA GLU A 332 -14.45 -7.84 18.41
C GLU A 332 -15.76 -7.60 17.62
N GLN A 333 -16.22 -6.36 17.56
CA GLN A 333 -17.43 -5.98 16.83
C GLN A 333 -17.28 -6.20 15.32
N ILE A 334 -16.13 -5.81 14.75
CA ILE A 334 -15.81 -6.04 13.32
C ILE A 334 -15.72 -7.54 13.02
N VAL A 335 -15.02 -8.33 13.85
CA VAL A 335 -14.92 -9.79 13.69
C VAL A 335 -16.29 -10.46 13.79
N ALA A 336 -17.13 -10.03 14.73
CA ALA A 336 -18.48 -10.53 14.87
C ALA A 336 -19.36 -10.18 13.65
N ALA A 337 -19.25 -8.96 13.11
CA ALA A 337 -19.95 -8.55 11.90
C ALA A 337 -19.50 -9.38 10.68
N ALA A 338 -18.19 -9.55 10.49
CA ALA A 338 -17.63 -10.38 9.43
C ALA A 338 -18.17 -11.81 9.48
N THR A 339 -18.14 -12.41 10.68
CA THR A 339 -18.64 -13.78 10.90
C THR A 339 -20.14 -13.90 10.60
N ARG A 340 -20.96 -12.92 11.02
CA ARG A 340 -22.40 -12.89 10.73
C ARG A 340 -22.69 -12.81 9.24
N CYS A 341 -21.90 -12.05 8.49
CA CYS A 341 -22.00 -11.94 7.03
C CYS A 341 -21.42 -13.16 6.28
N GLY A 342 -20.93 -14.18 6.99
CA GLY A 342 -20.38 -15.39 6.37
C GLY A 342 -18.94 -15.25 5.86
N LEU A 343 -18.20 -14.23 6.30
CA LEU A 343 -16.77 -14.08 6.05
C LEU A 343 -15.96 -14.86 7.10
N THR A 344 -14.69 -15.14 6.80
CA THR A 344 -13.79 -15.88 7.71
C THR A 344 -12.71 -14.96 8.26
N PRO A 345 -12.94 -14.27 9.39
CA PRO A 345 -11.95 -13.39 10.00
C PRO A 345 -10.84 -14.16 10.74
N GLN A 346 -9.65 -13.59 10.73
CA GLN A 346 -8.48 -13.98 11.50
C GLN A 346 -7.98 -12.76 12.26
N TRP A 347 -7.99 -12.83 13.59
CA TRP A 347 -7.55 -11.74 14.44
C TRP A 347 -7.04 -12.29 15.78
N SER A 348 -5.99 -11.69 16.32
CA SER A 348 -5.36 -12.13 17.57
C SER A 348 -6.05 -11.63 18.84
N GLY A 349 -6.99 -10.70 18.72
CA GLY A 349 -7.51 -9.94 19.86
C GLY A 349 -6.68 -8.69 20.19
N SER A 350 -5.56 -8.47 19.50
CA SER A 350 -4.70 -7.32 19.71
C SER A 350 -5.08 -6.15 18.82
N ARG A 351 -5.18 -4.94 19.41
CA ARG A 351 -5.32 -3.67 18.68
C ARG A 351 -4.11 -3.32 17.81
N HIS A 352 -2.95 -3.92 18.08
CA HIS A 352 -1.72 -3.70 17.31
C HIS A 352 -1.66 -4.58 16.05
N GLU A 353 -2.69 -5.41 15.83
CA GLU A 353 -2.81 -6.24 14.64
C GLU A 353 -4.10 -5.94 13.88
N ARG A 354 -3.96 -5.86 12.55
CA ARG A 354 -5.07 -5.73 11.62
C ARG A 354 -5.92 -7.01 11.61
N ILE A 355 -7.21 -6.85 11.36
CA ILE A 355 -8.10 -8.00 11.13
C ILE A 355 -7.89 -8.46 9.70
N ALA A 356 -7.60 -9.75 9.49
CA ALA A 356 -7.51 -10.33 8.15
C ALA A 356 -8.78 -11.12 7.83
N LEU A 357 -9.29 -11.02 6.61
CA LEU A 357 -10.39 -11.85 6.11
C LEU A 357 -9.82 -12.85 5.10
N GLN A 358 -10.07 -14.14 5.32
CA GLN A 358 -9.81 -15.15 4.29
C GLN A 358 -10.88 -15.05 3.21
N ILE A 359 -10.46 -14.69 2.01
CA ILE A 359 -11.34 -14.54 0.86
C ILE A 359 -11.26 -15.83 0.02
N ARG A 360 -12.43 -16.38 -0.32
CA ARG A 360 -12.55 -17.67 -1.02
C ARG A 360 -13.32 -17.56 -2.33
N ASP A 361 -14.31 -16.67 -2.39
CA ASP A 361 -15.17 -16.50 -3.55
C ASP A 361 -15.34 -15.02 -3.89
N TRP A 362 -14.25 -14.37 -4.29
CA TRP A 362 -14.25 -12.94 -4.63
C TRP A 362 -14.88 -12.68 -5.99
N ARG A 363 -16.00 -11.96 -6.01
CA ARG A 363 -16.71 -11.58 -7.25
C ARG A 363 -17.15 -10.12 -7.20
N LYS A 364 -16.19 -9.22 -7.32
CA LYS A 364 -16.46 -7.81 -7.56
C LYS A 364 -16.63 -7.55 -9.06
N PRO A 365 -17.77 -6.99 -9.52
CA PRO A 365 -17.92 -6.55 -10.90
C PRO A 365 -16.94 -5.43 -11.25
N LEU A 366 -16.40 -5.48 -12.46
CA LEU A 366 -15.62 -4.39 -13.06
C LEU A 366 -16.44 -3.09 -13.12
N PRO A 367 -15.80 -1.92 -12.94
CA PRO A 367 -16.46 -0.64 -13.17
C PRO A 367 -16.93 -0.52 -14.63
N PRO A 368 -18.02 0.22 -14.91
CA PRO A 368 -18.45 0.46 -16.28
C PRO A 368 -17.35 1.21 -17.06
N ARG A 369 -17.12 0.80 -18.31
CA ARG A 369 -16.23 1.53 -19.22
C ARG A 369 -16.94 2.83 -19.62
N ALA A 370 -16.25 3.97 -19.52
CA ALA A 370 -16.76 5.21 -20.08
C ALA A 370 -16.97 5.02 -21.59
N ALA A 371 -18.10 5.50 -22.09
CA ALA A 371 -18.51 5.35 -23.50
C ALA A 371 -17.70 6.24 -24.45
#